data_AF-A0A1W2EUE2-F1
#
_entry.id   AF-A0A1W2EUE2-F1
#
_cell.length_a   1.000
_cell.length_b   1.000
_cell.length_c   1.000
_cell.angle_alpha   90.00
_cell.angle_beta   90.00
_cell.angle_gamma   90.00
#
_symmetry.space_group_name_H-M   'P 1'
#
loop_
_entity.id
_entity.type
_entity.pdbx_description
1 polymer ?
#
loop_
_entity_poly.entity_id
_entity_poly.type
_entity_poly.pdbx_seq_one_letter_code
_entity_poly.pdbx_strand_id
1 'polypeptide(L)'
;MGKLKMKSGVMGCFFLYFSCLAIGQERKTLSTAEDEQRINAYEIQLRDYFIDYIVNEYESRASKLWNRDYSSADALKRSVEPNRRKWEEVIKPPVLTKSGPLQKTPYVVNGVQAEWLKLPLGAVTAEAILAFPKGTSKDRPVPIIIAQHGIGSGPETPFEDGPSYHAYAKALLDAGFAVLAPLNMRSIERRNHIQRLGNMAGVGLPGLELARVQHLLDVVLADPRIDAACVGMWGVSLGGMATMFWMPLEPRIKAGVVSAWFNERRNKMVIPDERYSSFISTTEEYVFLSGWLTAFSDCDVVSMIAPRPLMIQHGKKDNIAHWPQVVEEYERSKVHYQKLNMRERIALTLHEGGHEAVVGEGVAFMKRWLNPTRIKN
;
A
#
# COMPACT_ATOMS: atom_id res chain seq x y z
N MET A 1 76.41 -44.69 3.09
CA MET A 1 76.15 -45.66 4.17
C MET A 1 75.50 -44.92 5.32
N GLY A 2 74.40 -45.44 5.89
CA GLY A 2 73.84 -44.99 7.17
C GLY A 2 72.66 -44.02 7.10
N LYS A 3 71.46 -44.54 7.39
CA LYS A 3 70.18 -43.83 7.55
C LYS A 3 70.10 -43.18 8.93
N LEU A 4 69.42 -42.03 9.06
CA LEU A 4 68.32 -41.88 10.02
C LEU A 4 67.41 -40.69 9.64
N LYS A 5 66.13 -41.00 9.43
CA LYS A 5 65.02 -40.07 9.22
C LYS A 5 64.47 -39.63 10.58
N MET A 6 64.19 -38.34 10.75
CA MET A 6 63.08 -37.87 11.58
C MET A 6 62.54 -36.58 10.95
N LYS A 7 61.36 -36.67 10.33
CA LYS A 7 60.63 -35.51 9.82
C LYS A 7 59.62 -35.06 10.87
N SER A 8 59.74 -33.79 11.22
CA SER A 8 58.73 -32.96 11.87
C SER A 8 57.42 -32.94 11.06
N GLY A 9 56.30 -33.07 11.76
CA GLY A 9 54.95 -33.03 11.18
C GLY A 9 54.01 -32.33 12.14
N VAL A 10 53.50 -31.19 11.68
CA VAL A 10 52.66 -30.20 12.35
C VAL A 10 51.38 -30.80 12.95
N MET A 11 51.03 -30.33 14.15
CA MET A 11 49.78 -30.56 14.87
C MET A 11 48.59 -30.08 14.03
N GLY A 12 47.83 -31.02 13.45
CA GLY A 12 46.56 -30.73 12.78
C GLY A 12 45.41 -30.76 13.79
N CYS A 13 44.85 -29.59 14.12
CA CYS A 13 43.55 -29.50 14.80
C CYS A 13 42.45 -30.02 13.85
N PHE A 14 41.98 -31.24 14.08
CA PHE A 14 40.74 -31.72 13.50
C PHE A 14 39.56 -31.01 14.19
N PHE A 15 39.00 -29.99 13.54
CA PHE A 15 37.66 -29.52 13.85
C PHE A 15 36.67 -30.62 13.44
N LEU A 16 36.22 -31.41 14.40
CA LEU A 16 35.04 -32.26 14.26
C LEU A 16 33.82 -31.36 14.06
N TYR A 17 33.36 -31.25 12.82
CA TYR A 17 32.03 -30.75 12.50
C TYR A 17 31.01 -31.71 13.09
N PHE A 18 30.49 -31.40 14.27
CA PHE A 18 29.25 -32.02 14.75
C PHE A 18 28.10 -31.42 13.94
N SER A 19 27.71 -32.11 12.86
CA SER A 19 26.36 -31.97 12.32
C SER A 19 25.41 -32.48 13.40
N CYS A 20 24.72 -31.57 14.08
CA CYS A 20 23.52 -31.92 14.84
C CYS A 20 22.47 -32.40 13.85
N LEU A 21 22.47 -33.70 13.55
CA LEU A 21 21.30 -34.39 13.03
C LEU A 21 20.19 -34.17 14.06
N ALA A 22 19.12 -33.50 13.67
CA ALA A 22 17.93 -33.41 14.49
C ALA A 22 17.46 -34.84 14.76
N ILE A 23 17.61 -35.31 16.00
CA ILE A 23 17.10 -36.61 16.45
C ILE A 23 15.57 -36.43 16.53
N GLY A 24 14.89 -36.67 15.40
CA GLY A 24 13.44 -36.83 15.37
C GLY A 24 13.04 -38.06 16.17
N GLN A 25 11.85 -38.03 16.79
CA GLN A 25 11.31 -39.17 17.54
C GLN A 25 11.28 -40.44 16.64
N GLU A 26 12.17 -41.40 16.90
CA GLU A 26 12.33 -42.62 16.07
C GLU A 26 11.20 -43.65 16.22
N ARG A 27 10.17 -43.39 17.02
CA ARG A 27 8.97 -44.25 17.09
C ARG A 27 7.83 -43.68 16.24
N LYS A 28 7.63 -44.26 15.05
CA LYS A 28 6.40 -44.06 14.28
C LYS A 28 5.26 -44.87 14.89
N THR A 29 4.26 -44.20 15.43
CA THR A 29 3.04 -44.81 15.98
C THR A 29 1.94 -45.02 14.93
N LEU A 30 2.05 -44.41 13.74
CA LEU A 30 1.11 -44.50 12.63
C LEU A 30 1.84 -44.74 11.30
N SER A 31 1.11 -45.24 10.30
CA SER A 31 1.63 -45.28 8.93
C SER A 31 1.65 -43.88 8.33
N THR A 32 2.56 -43.64 7.39
CA THR A 32 2.67 -42.34 6.71
C THR A 32 1.36 -41.94 6.02
N ALA A 33 0.58 -42.88 5.49
CA ALA A 33 -0.71 -42.56 4.85
C ALA A 33 -1.78 -42.12 5.85
N GLU A 34 -1.88 -42.79 7.01
CA GLU A 34 -2.81 -42.41 8.07
C GLU A 34 -2.43 -41.08 8.71
N ASP A 35 -1.13 -40.84 8.90
CA ASP A 35 -0.61 -39.56 9.39
C ASP A 35 -0.95 -38.41 8.43
N GLU A 36 -0.68 -38.57 7.13
CA GLU A 36 -1.01 -37.57 6.11
C GLU A 36 -2.52 -37.30 6.02
N GLN A 37 -3.34 -38.36 6.03
CA GLN A 37 -4.81 -38.20 6.02
C GLN A 37 -5.31 -37.40 7.22
N ARG A 38 -4.76 -37.66 8.41
CA ARG A 38 -5.12 -36.93 9.63
C ARG A 38 -4.68 -35.47 9.57
N ILE A 39 -3.47 -35.19 9.09
CA ILE A 39 -2.98 -33.81 8.95
C ILE A 39 -3.81 -33.04 7.91
N ASN A 40 -4.11 -33.65 6.75
CA ASN A 40 -4.96 -33.05 5.72
C ASN A 40 -6.37 -32.72 6.24
N ALA A 41 -6.98 -33.64 7.00
CA ALA A 41 -8.30 -33.40 7.59
C ALA A 41 -8.27 -32.26 8.63
N TYR A 42 -7.20 -32.16 9.41
CA TYR A 42 -7.04 -31.08 10.39
C TYR A 42 -6.76 -29.72 9.72
N GLU A 43 -5.95 -29.71 8.66
CA GLU A 43 -5.70 -28.50 7.86
C GLU A 43 -7.02 -27.94 7.30
N ILE A 44 -7.90 -28.80 6.76
CA ILE A 44 -9.23 -28.40 6.28
C ILE A 44 -10.04 -27.75 7.42
N GLN A 45 -10.07 -28.36 8.62
CA GLN A 45 -10.79 -27.79 9.76
C GLN A 45 -10.25 -26.41 10.16
N LEU A 46 -8.92 -26.25 10.22
CA LEU A 46 -8.30 -24.97 10.56
C LEU A 46 -8.58 -23.91 9.49
N ARG A 47 -8.46 -24.27 8.22
CA ARG A 47 -8.79 -23.39 7.09
C ARG A 47 -10.24 -22.92 7.17
N ASP A 48 -11.18 -23.85 7.33
CA ASP A 48 -12.61 -23.55 7.34
C ASP A 48 -12.98 -22.68 8.55
N TYR A 49 -12.37 -22.93 9.72
CA TYR A 49 -12.51 -22.08 10.91
C TYR A 49 -12.09 -20.62 10.64
N PHE A 50 -10.91 -20.41 10.02
CA PHE A 50 -10.45 -19.05 9.73
C PHE A 50 -11.21 -18.38 8.59
N ILE A 51 -11.62 -19.12 7.56
CA ILE A 51 -12.44 -18.58 6.47
C ILE A 51 -13.81 -18.16 7.01
N ASP A 52 -14.44 -18.97 7.86
CA ASP A 52 -15.73 -18.63 8.47
C ASP A 52 -15.63 -17.31 9.25
N TYR A 53 -14.59 -17.16 10.08
CA TYR A 53 -14.29 -15.90 10.76
C TYR A 53 -14.05 -14.73 9.79
N ILE A 54 -13.21 -14.90 8.77
CA ILE A 54 -12.80 -13.80 7.87
C ILE A 54 -13.93 -13.37 6.94
N VAL A 55 -14.78 -14.30 6.50
CA VAL A 55 -15.76 -14.09 5.43
C VAL A 55 -17.18 -14.05 5.99
N ASN A 56 -17.66 -15.17 6.55
CA ASN A 56 -19.07 -15.35 6.91
C ASN A 56 -19.47 -14.54 8.15
N GLU A 57 -18.62 -14.54 9.18
CA GLU A 57 -18.86 -13.79 10.41
C GLU A 57 -18.58 -12.27 10.28
N TYR A 58 -17.93 -11.85 9.19
CA TYR A 58 -17.38 -10.51 9.05
C TYR A 58 -18.41 -9.41 9.28
N GLU A 59 -19.57 -9.45 8.61
CA GLU A 59 -20.58 -8.39 8.71
C GLU A 59 -21.13 -8.26 10.15
N SER A 60 -21.41 -9.40 10.79
CA SER A 60 -21.92 -9.46 12.17
C SER A 60 -20.88 -8.98 13.18
N ARG A 61 -19.61 -9.32 12.98
CA ARG A 61 -18.50 -8.87 13.83
C ARG A 61 -18.20 -7.39 13.61
N ALA A 62 -17.94 -6.99 12.37
CA ALA A 62 -17.50 -5.64 12.03
C ALA A 62 -18.56 -4.60 12.40
N SER A 63 -19.85 -4.87 12.16
CA SER A 63 -20.94 -3.92 12.49
C SER A 63 -20.95 -3.50 13.97
N LYS A 64 -20.49 -4.36 14.89
CA LYS A 64 -20.37 -4.07 16.33
C LYS A 64 -19.15 -3.20 16.67
N LEU A 65 -18.19 -3.09 15.75
CA LEU A 65 -16.93 -2.36 15.91
C LEU A 65 -16.96 -0.96 15.27
N TRP A 66 -18.07 -0.60 14.60
CA TRP A 66 -18.25 0.67 13.91
C TRP A 66 -19.44 1.44 14.47
N ASN A 67 -19.22 2.71 14.82
CA ASN A 67 -20.28 3.62 15.28
C ASN A 67 -20.31 4.88 14.39
N ARG A 68 -20.66 4.72 13.12
CA ARG A 68 -20.57 5.80 12.12
C ARG A 68 -21.72 6.79 12.25
N ASP A 69 -21.41 8.03 12.59
CA ASP A 69 -22.38 9.13 12.66
C ASP A 69 -22.41 9.89 11.33
N TYR A 70 -23.52 9.77 10.60
CA TYR A 70 -23.72 10.43 9.31
C TYR A 70 -24.48 11.76 9.39
N SER A 71 -24.72 12.29 10.59
CA SER A 71 -25.41 13.59 10.76
C SER A 71 -24.69 14.76 10.08
N SER A 72 -23.37 14.68 9.94
CA SER A 72 -22.54 15.62 9.18
C SER A 72 -21.18 15.00 8.83
N ALA A 73 -20.47 15.65 7.90
CA ALA A 73 -19.09 15.29 7.57
C ALA A 73 -18.16 15.28 8.79
N ASP A 74 -18.28 16.27 9.68
CA ASP A 74 -17.44 16.35 10.87
C ASP A 74 -17.87 15.36 11.97
N ALA A 75 -19.16 15.06 12.07
CA ALA A 75 -19.64 13.99 12.94
C ALA A 75 -19.08 12.63 12.50
N LEU A 76 -19.08 12.33 11.19
CA LEU A 76 -18.48 11.10 10.69
C LEU A 76 -17.00 11.03 11.05
N LYS A 77 -16.23 12.08 10.76
CA LYS A 77 -14.80 12.15 11.10
C LYS A 77 -14.53 11.85 12.57
N ARG A 78 -15.28 12.48 13.48
CA ARG A 78 -15.15 12.24 14.94
C ARG A 78 -15.54 10.80 15.31
N SER A 79 -16.62 10.29 14.75
CA SER A 79 -17.18 8.99 15.10
C SER A 79 -16.31 7.80 14.65
N VAL A 80 -15.55 7.96 13.56
CA VAL A 80 -14.64 6.92 13.04
C VAL A 80 -13.20 7.06 13.54
N GLU A 81 -12.90 8.05 14.38
CA GLU A 81 -11.55 8.26 14.92
C GLU A 81 -11.01 7.04 15.70
N PRO A 82 -11.80 6.34 16.55
CA PRO A 82 -11.34 5.10 17.17
C PRO A 82 -10.97 4.01 16.14
N ASN A 83 -11.67 3.97 15.00
CA ASN A 83 -11.37 3.04 13.91
C ASN A 83 -10.09 3.42 13.17
N ARG A 84 -9.77 4.72 13.04
CA ARG A 84 -8.46 5.16 12.51
C ARG A 84 -7.30 4.72 13.39
N ARG A 85 -7.45 4.80 14.71
CA ARG A 85 -6.42 4.32 15.65
C ARG A 85 -6.20 2.82 15.54
N LYS A 86 -7.28 2.04 15.47
CA LYS A 86 -7.19 0.60 15.19
C LYS A 86 -6.60 0.31 13.81
N TRP A 87 -6.88 1.14 12.81
CA TRP A 87 -6.26 1.03 11.50
C TRP A 87 -4.76 1.33 11.55
N GLU A 88 -4.34 2.33 12.34
CA GLU A 88 -2.94 2.60 12.64
C GLU A 88 -2.27 1.40 13.32
N GLU A 89 -2.95 0.68 14.21
CA GLU A 89 -2.46 -0.57 14.81
C GLU A 89 -2.35 -1.74 13.81
N VAL A 90 -3.08 -1.72 12.70
CA VAL A 90 -2.92 -2.69 11.59
C VAL A 90 -1.73 -2.32 10.72
N ILE A 91 -1.61 -1.03 10.37
CA ILE A 91 -0.56 -0.51 9.48
C ILE A 91 0.80 -0.42 10.18
N LYS A 92 0.79 -0.16 11.50
CA LYS A 92 1.92 -0.07 12.42
C LYS A 92 3.03 0.87 11.90
N PRO A 93 2.74 2.16 11.66
CA PRO A 93 3.77 3.12 11.31
C PRO A 93 4.74 3.31 12.49
N PRO A 94 6.06 3.23 12.27
CA PRO A 94 7.03 3.50 13.31
C PRO A 94 7.20 5.01 13.50
N VAL A 95 7.68 5.41 14.67
CA VAL A 95 8.16 6.78 14.89
C VAL A 95 9.55 6.92 14.26
N LEU A 96 9.68 7.84 13.31
CA LEU A 96 10.95 8.21 12.70
C LEU A 96 11.31 9.65 13.08
N THR A 97 12.61 9.97 13.03
CA THR A 97 13.11 11.32 13.35
C THR A 97 14.04 11.79 12.25
N LYS A 98 13.84 13.03 11.77
CA LYS A 98 14.75 13.67 10.81
C LYS A 98 16.14 13.80 11.44
N SER A 99 17.14 13.17 10.81
CA SER A 99 18.53 13.19 11.27
C SER A 99 19.42 14.13 10.47
N GLY A 100 18.87 14.79 9.44
CA GLY A 100 19.59 15.76 8.61
C GLY A 100 18.65 16.58 7.74
N PRO A 101 19.18 17.60 7.04
CA PRO A 101 18.40 18.41 6.12
C PRO A 101 17.99 17.62 4.88
N LEU A 102 16.94 18.08 4.20
CA LEU A 102 16.55 17.58 2.89
C LEU A 102 17.66 17.88 1.87
N GLN A 103 18.14 16.84 1.20
CA GLN A 103 19.06 16.97 0.07
C GLN A 103 18.26 16.96 -1.23
N LYS A 104 18.62 17.85 -2.16
CA LYS A 104 18.01 17.96 -3.49
C LYS A 104 19.10 17.86 -4.55
N THR A 105 18.91 16.99 -5.53
CA THR A 105 19.84 16.84 -6.66
C THR A 105 19.07 16.97 -7.97
N PRO A 106 19.55 17.76 -8.95
CA PRO A 106 18.92 17.81 -10.27
C PRO A 106 18.76 16.41 -10.86
N TYR A 107 17.59 16.12 -11.42
CA TYR A 107 17.25 14.81 -11.97
C TYR A 107 16.42 14.99 -13.24
N VAL A 108 16.58 14.08 -14.21
CA VAL A 108 15.78 14.08 -15.44
C VAL A 108 15.10 12.73 -15.56
N VAL A 109 13.77 12.73 -15.64
CA VAL A 109 12.94 11.53 -15.73
C VAL A 109 12.06 11.61 -16.97
N ASN A 110 12.24 10.70 -17.93
CA ASN A 110 11.45 10.67 -19.18
C ASN A 110 11.31 12.04 -19.88
N GLY A 111 12.39 12.82 -19.90
CA GLY A 111 12.46 14.17 -20.49
C GLY A 111 11.90 15.30 -19.61
N VAL A 112 11.42 15.00 -18.40
CA VAL A 112 10.95 15.98 -17.41
C VAL A 112 12.10 16.39 -16.50
N GLN A 113 12.28 17.70 -16.31
CA GLN A 113 13.20 18.25 -15.31
C GLN A 113 12.60 18.12 -13.91
N ALA A 114 13.34 17.52 -13.00
CA ALA A 114 12.91 17.20 -11.64
C ALA A 114 14.06 17.33 -10.64
N GLU A 115 13.75 17.09 -9.37
CA GLU A 115 14.70 16.98 -8.27
C GLU A 115 14.60 15.58 -7.66
N TRP A 116 15.73 14.90 -7.44
CA TRP A 116 15.79 13.74 -6.54
C TRP A 116 15.92 14.26 -5.11
N LEU A 117 14.95 13.90 -4.29
CA LEU A 117 14.88 14.24 -2.87
C LEU A 117 15.47 13.11 -2.04
N LYS A 118 16.29 13.44 -1.05
CA LYS A 118 16.75 12.51 -0.03
C LYS A 118 16.72 13.16 1.35
N LEU A 119 15.84 12.64 2.21
CA LEU A 119 15.67 13.09 3.58
C LEU A 119 16.16 12.01 4.56
N PRO A 120 17.26 12.24 5.29
CA PRO A 120 17.73 11.32 6.32
C PRO A 120 16.76 11.24 7.51
N LEU A 121 16.35 10.02 7.89
CA LEU A 121 15.43 9.72 8.99
C LEU A 121 16.05 8.73 9.99
N GLY A 122 17.29 9.00 10.42
CA GLY A 122 18.11 8.07 11.20
C GLY A 122 18.75 7.01 10.30
N ALA A 123 18.42 5.73 10.54
CA ALA A 123 18.99 4.59 9.81
C ALA A 123 18.36 4.36 8.42
N VAL A 124 17.27 5.06 8.10
CA VAL A 124 16.58 4.98 6.82
C VAL A 124 16.48 6.36 6.18
N THR A 125 16.19 6.39 4.88
CA THR A 125 15.98 7.62 4.12
C THR A 125 14.58 7.63 3.52
N ALA A 126 13.94 8.79 3.48
CA ALA A 126 12.78 9.02 2.62
C ALA A 126 13.27 9.68 1.32
N GLU A 127 12.97 9.05 0.19
CA GLU A 127 13.46 9.46 -1.12
C GLU A 127 12.30 9.57 -2.10
N ALA A 128 12.37 10.53 -3.01
CA ALA A 128 11.32 10.77 -4.00
C ALA A 128 11.83 11.59 -5.17
N ILE A 129 11.16 11.48 -6.31
CA ILE A 129 11.26 12.46 -7.39
C ILE A 129 10.26 13.58 -7.12
N LEU A 130 10.68 14.84 -7.22
CA LEU A 130 9.81 16.02 -7.18
C LEU A 130 9.90 16.76 -8.51
N ALA A 131 8.78 16.89 -9.22
CA ALA A 131 8.68 17.61 -10.48
C ALA A 131 7.63 18.71 -10.39
N PHE A 132 7.88 19.84 -11.07
CA PHE A 132 7.00 20.99 -11.11
C PHE A 132 6.52 21.28 -12.53
N PRO A 133 5.28 21.75 -12.70
CA PRO A 133 4.82 22.23 -13.99
C PRO A 133 5.58 23.49 -14.41
N LYS A 134 5.69 23.72 -15.73
CA LYS A 134 6.39 24.90 -16.26
C LYS A 134 5.76 26.19 -15.73
N GLY A 135 6.61 27.15 -15.35
CA GLY A 135 6.17 28.45 -14.84
C GLY A 135 5.70 28.47 -13.39
N THR A 136 5.92 27.39 -12.62
CA THR A 136 5.69 27.40 -11.17
C THR A 136 6.64 28.39 -10.48
N SER A 137 6.11 29.21 -9.59
CA SER A 137 6.88 30.15 -8.76
C SER A 137 6.22 30.33 -7.39
N LYS A 138 6.86 31.08 -6.49
CA LYS A 138 6.28 31.39 -5.17
C LYS A 138 5.00 32.23 -5.28
N ASP A 139 4.88 33.03 -6.33
CA ASP A 139 3.70 33.87 -6.60
C ASP A 139 2.59 33.09 -7.32
N ARG A 140 2.91 31.90 -7.82
CA ARG A 140 1.98 31.00 -8.49
C ARG A 140 2.13 29.57 -7.93
N PRO A 141 1.76 29.35 -6.66
CA PRO A 141 1.84 28.04 -6.04
C PRO A 141 0.86 27.07 -6.72
N VAL A 142 1.25 25.79 -6.79
CA VAL A 142 0.46 24.75 -7.45
C VAL A 142 0.05 23.64 -6.49
N PRO A 143 -1.10 22.98 -6.70
CA PRO A 143 -1.43 21.75 -6.00
C PRO A 143 -0.40 20.66 -6.28
N ILE A 144 -0.29 19.67 -5.39
CA ILE A 144 0.67 18.56 -5.53
C ILE A 144 -0.02 17.20 -5.46
N ILE A 145 0.41 16.26 -6.31
CA ILE A 145 -0.05 14.87 -6.29
C ILE A 145 1.10 13.95 -5.89
N ILE A 146 0.86 13.09 -4.91
CA ILE A 146 1.72 11.96 -4.59
C ILE A 146 1.43 10.85 -5.61
N ALA A 147 2.36 10.59 -6.52
CA ALA A 147 2.27 9.55 -7.55
C ALA A 147 2.96 8.27 -7.05
N GLN A 148 2.18 7.34 -6.49
CA GLN A 148 2.73 6.14 -5.88
C GLN A 148 2.77 4.97 -6.87
N HIS A 149 3.97 4.44 -7.08
CA HIS A 149 4.20 3.27 -7.92
C HIS A 149 3.78 1.96 -7.22
N GLY A 150 3.56 0.93 -8.04
CA GLY A 150 3.14 -0.42 -7.70
C GLY A 150 4.30 -1.42 -7.59
N ILE A 151 3.95 -2.70 -7.41
CA ILE A 151 4.93 -3.80 -7.46
C ILE A 151 5.53 -3.90 -8.88
N GLY A 152 6.81 -4.24 -9.00
CA GLY A 152 7.55 -4.28 -10.27
C GLY A 152 7.98 -2.91 -10.84
N SER A 153 7.50 -1.80 -10.28
CA SER A 153 7.72 -0.43 -10.79
C SER A 153 8.49 0.48 -9.82
N GLY A 154 8.94 1.65 -10.26
CA GLY A 154 9.71 2.62 -9.46
C GLY A 154 9.13 4.03 -9.51
N PRO A 155 9.73 5.00 -8.79
CA PRO A 155 9.28 6.40 -8.81
C PRO A 155 9.34 7.05 -10.21
N GLU A 156 10.11 6.49 -11.14
CA GLU A 156 10.19 6.93 -12.53
C GLU A 156 9.01 6.45 -13.39
N THR A 157 8.42 5.29 -13.07
CA THR A 157 7.40 4.62 -13.88
C THR A 157 6.13 5.45 -14.12
N PRO A 158 5.62 6.26 -13.16
CA PRO A 158 4.51 7.18 -13.42
C PRO A 158 4.74 8.19 -14.56
N PHE A 159 6.01 8.44 -14.94
CA PHE A 159 6.37 9.32 -16.05
C PHE A 159 6.54 8.59 -17.38
N GLU A 160 6.54 7.25 -17.38
CA GLU A 160 6.71 6.42 -18.57
C GLU A 160 5.38 6.24 -19.30
N ASP A 161 5.41 6.35 -20.63
CA ASP A 161 4.26 6.00 -21.47
C ASP A 161 4.20 4.48 -21.68
N GLY A 162 4.03 3.78 -20.57
CA GLY A 162 3.96 2.32 -20.49
C GLY A 162 2.55 1.81 -20.22
N PRO A 163 2.33 0.49 -20.37
CA PRO A 163 1.00 -0.11 -20.42
C PRO A 163 0.17 0.04 -19.13
N SER A 164 0.79 0.32 -17.99
CA SER A 164 0.07 0.46 -16.71
C SER A 164 -0.12 1.89 -16.24
N TYR A 165 0.73 2.82 -16.68
CA TYR A 165 0.79 4.19 -16.12
C TYR A 165 0.47 5.28 -17.15
N HIS A 166 0.67 5.02 -18.45
CA HIS A 166 0.31 5.93 -19.54
C HIS A 166 0.81 7.38 -19.29
N ALA A 167 2.02 7.49 -18.73
CA ALA A 167 2.66 8.73 -18.33
C ALA A 167 1.76 9.68 -17.51
N TYR A 168 0.90 9.17 -16.61
CA TYR A 168 -0.04 10.03 -15.88
C TYR A 168 0.65 11.14 -15.07
N ALA A 169 1.91 10.96 -14.64
CA ALA A 169 2.66 12.03 -13.98
C ALA A 169 2.95 13.21 -14.92
N LYS A 170 3.22 12.96 -16.21
CA LYS A 170 3.39 14.02 -17.23
C LYS A 170 2.06 14.72 -17.48
N ALA A 171 0.95 13.97 -17.58
CA ALA A 171 -0.38 14.54 -17.72
C ALA A 171 -0.80 15.39 -16.51
N LEU A 172 -0.40 15.01 -15.29
CA LEU A 172 -0.60 15.81 -14.08
C LEU A 172 0.20 17.11 -14.12
N LEU A 173 1.47 17.06 -14.56
CA LEU A 173 2.29 18.26 -14.76
C LEU A 173 1.66 19.19 -15.81
N ASP A 174 1.22 18.66 -16.94
CA ASP A 174 0.54 19.44 -17.99
C ASP A 174 -0.79 20.03 -17.49
N ALA A 175 -1.46 19.35 -16.55
CA ALA A 175 -2.67 19.84 -15.90
C ALA A 175 -2.43 20.87 -14.78
N GLY A 176 -1.18 21.17 -14.45
CA GLY A 176 -0.79 22.19 -13.46
C GLY A 176 -0.58 21.67 -12.05
N PHE A 177 -0.33 20.38 -11.86
CA PHE A 177 0.03 19.80 -10.57
C PHE A 177 1.54 19.59 -10.47
N ALA A 178 2.12 19.89 -9.32
CA ALA A 178 3.41 19.30 -8.94
C ALA A 178 3.23 17.80 -8.70
N VAL A 179 4.28 17.01 -8.91
CA VAL A 179 4.28 15.56 -8.70
C VAL A 179 5.40 15.19 -7.73
N LEU A 180 5.04 14.49 -6.65
CA LEU A 180 5.96 13.82 -5.75
C LEU A 180 5.83 12.30 -5.97
N ALA A 181 6.88 11.63 -6.42
CA ALA A 181 6.88 10.18 -6.64
C ALA A 181 7.84 9.50 -5.65
N PRO A 182 7.34 8.95 -4.52
CA PRO A 182 8.18 8.34 -3.50
C PRO A 182 8.80 7.01 -3.95
N LEU A 183 10.03 6.74 -3.49
CA LEU A 183 10.70 5.46 -3.65
C LEU A 183 10.25 4.47 -2.56
N ASN A 184 9.64 3.36 -2.98
CA ASN A 184 9.26 2.24 -2.13
C ASN A 184 9.78 0.90 -2.65
N MET A 185 9.76 -0.12 -1.79
CA MET A 185 10.24 -1.45 -2.16
C MET A 185 9.30 -2.06 -3.20
N ARG A 186 9.83 -2.56 -4.32
CA ARG A 186 8.99 -2.95 -5.47
C ARG A 186 8.95 -4.44 -5.81
N SER A 187 9.77 -5.29 -5.19
CA SER A 187 9.78 -6.73 -5.53
C SER A 187 9.15 -7.55 -4.42
N ILE A 188 8.38 -8.58 -4.82
CA ILE A 188 7.64 -9.45 -3.89
C ILE A 188 8.60 -10.06 -2.87
N GLU A 189 9.70 -10.68 -3.34
CA GLU A 189 10.70 -11.31 -2.49
C GLU A 189 11.29 -10.35 -1.45
N ARG A 190 11.74 -9.16 -1.89
CA ARG A 190 12.34 -8.18 -0.98
C ARG A 190 11.30 -7.61 -0.02
N ARG A 191 10.07 -7.35 -0.48
CA ARG A 191 8.97 -6.91 0.40
C ARG A 191 8.65 -7.97 1.45
N ASN A 192 8.54 -9.25 1.08
CA ASN A 192 8.32 -10.34 2.02
C ASN A 192 9.43 -10.41 3.05
N HIS A 193 10.69 -10.36 2.62
CA HIS A 193 11.83 -10.41 3.54
C HIS A 193 11.77 -9.26 4.56
N ILE A 194 11.54 -8.02 4.11
CA ILE A 194 11.42 -6.88 5.02
C ILE A 194 10.16 -6.97 5.87
N GLN A 195 9.02 -7.43 5.34
CA GLN A 195 7.79 -7.60 6.12
C GLN A 195 7.97 -8.62 7.25
N ARG A 196 8.69 -9.73 7.02
CA ARG A 196 8.99 -10.72 8.08
C ARG A 196 9.77 -10.09 9.22
N LEU A 197 10.79 -9.28 8.92
CA LEU A 197 11.54 -8.52 9.92
C LEU A 197 10.64 -7.52 10.65
N GLY A 198 9.83 -6.77 9.89
CA GLY A 198 8.87 -5.81 10.44
C GLY A 198 7.87 -6.46 11.38
N ASN A 199 7.29 -7.60 11.00
CA ASN A 199 6.33 -8.35 11.82
C ASN A 199 6.91 -8.71 13.19
N MET A 200 8.16 -9.19 13.24
CA MET A 200 8.85 -9.49 14.51
C MET A 200 9.15 -8.24 15.33
N ALA A 201 9.39 -7.11 14.67
CA ALA A 201 9.63 -5.81 15.32
C ALA A 201 8.35 -5.04 15.66
N GLY A 202 7.16 -5.58 15.36
CA GLY A 202 5.90 -4.87 15.55
C GLY A 202 5.70 -3.68 14.60
N VAL A 203 6.35 -3.67 13.43
CA VAL A 203 6.28 -2.61 12.42
C VAL A 203 5.75 -3.18 11.09
N GLY A 204 4.81 -2.49 10.46
CA GLY A 204 4.33 -2.87 9.13
C GLY A 204 5.14 -2.18 8.04
N LEU A 205 5.50 -2.87 6.96
CA LEU A 205 6.18 -2.23 5.83
C LEU A 205 5.35 -1.07 5.23
N PRO A 206 4.02 -1.21 5.01
CA PRO A 206 3.20 -0.08 4.58
C PRO A 206 3.18 1.10 5.57
N GLY A 207 3.36 0.81 6.87
CA GLY A 207 3.47 1.83 7.91
C GLY A 207 4.81 2.55 7.92
N LEU A 208 5.92 1.83 7.72
CA LEU A 208 7.23 2.44 7.52
C LEU A 208 7.24 3.35 6.28
N GLU A 209 6.62 2.91 5.19
CA GLU A 209 6.48 3.70 3.97
C GLU A 209 5.60 4.94 4.17
N LEU A 210 4.51 4.81 4.94
CA LEU A 210 3.70 5.96 5.37
C LEU A 210 4.56 6.97 6.15
N ALA A 211 5.25 6.55 7.20
CA ALA A 211 6.06 7.45 8.04
C ALA A 211 7.13 8.19 7.20
N ARG A 212 7.76 7.52 6.24
CA ARG A 212 8.70 8.13 5.28
C ARG A 212 8.03 9.23 4.44
N VAL A 213 6.85 8.96 3.89
CA VAL A 213 6.09 9.93 3.09
C VAL A 213 5.60 11.10 3.95
N GLN A 214 5.15 10.85 5.18
CA GLN A 214 4.72 11.92 6.09
C GLN A 214 5.83 12.94 6.35
N HIS A 215 7.07 12.47 6.53
CA HIS A 215 8.23 13.35 6.70
C HIS A 215 8.66 14.06 5.41
N LEU A 216 8.51 13.42 4.24
CA LEU A 216 8.68 14.13 2.96
C LEU A 216 7.66 15.25 2.84
N LEU A 217 6.40 15.02 3.19
CA LEU A 217 5.36 16.06 3.14
C LEU A 217 5.67 17.22 4.08
N ASP A 218 6.22 16.98 5.28
CA ASP A 218 6.59 18.07 6.19
C ASP A 218 7.54 19.09 5.54
N VAL A 219 8.48 18.62 4.73
CA VAL A 219 9.50 19.46 4.09
C VAL A 219 9.08 19.96 2.73
N VAL A 220 8.38 19.13 1.95
CA VAL A 220 7.91 19.48 0.60
C VAL A 220 6.79 20.51 0.68
N LEU A 221 5.83 20.37 1.61
CA LEU A 221 4.72 21.32 1.74
C LEU A 221 5.14 22.66 2.37
N ALA A 222 6.37 22.77 2.88
CA ALA A 222 6.96 24.05 3.30
C ALA A 222 7.54 24.85 2.11
N ASP A 223 7.66 24.25 0.92
CA ASP A 223 8.09 24.97 -0.28
C ASP A 223 6.99 25.93 -0.75
N PRO A 224 7.24 27.25 -0.81
CA PRO A 224 6.22 28.25 -1.17
C PRO A 224 5.70 28.13 -2.62
N ARG A 225 6.30 27.26 -3.45
CA ARG A 225 5.79 26.91 -4.77
C ARG A 225 4.63 25.91 -4.72
N ILE A 226 4.34 25.33 -3.57
CA ILE A 226 3.31 24.30 -3.39
C ILE A 226 2.18 24.87 -2.55
N ASP A 227 0.94 24.70 -3.01
CA ASP A 227 -0.24 24.93 -2.20
C ASP A 227 -0.46 23.74 -1.25
N ALA A 228 0.01 23.89 0.00
CA ALA A 228 -0.08 22.88 1.03
C ALA A 228 -1.54 22.47 1.39
N ALA A 229 -2.54 23.27 1.01
CA ALA A 229 -3.94 22.90 1.21
C ALA A 229 -4.44 21.91 0.14
N CYS A 230 -3.77 21.82 -1.01
CA CYS A 230 -4.20 21.05 -2.18
C CYS A 230 -3.27 19.84 -2.46
N VAL A 231 -3.26 18.87 -1.54
CA VAL A 231 -2.49 17.62 -1.70
C VAL A 231 -3.41 16.48 -2.15
N GLY A 232 -3.06 15.82 -3.25
CA GLY A 232 -3.72 14.60 -3.72
C GLY A 232 -2.80 13.38 -3.67
N MET A 233 -3.38 12.20 -3.86
CA MET A 233 -2.62 10.97 -4.03
C MET A 233 -3.23 10.12 -5.14
N TRP A 234 -2.38 9.59 -6.02
CA TRP A 234 -2.77 8.65 -7.06
C TRP A 234 -1.76 7.52 -7.08
N GLY A 235 -2.24 6.29 -6.86
CA GLY A 235 -1.40 5.12 -7.05
C GLY A 235 -2.08 3.98 -7.80
N VAL A 236 -1.24 3.13 -8.38
CA VAL A 236 -1.61 1.95 -9.16
C VAL A 236 -1.14 0.69 -8.44
N SER A 237 -1.96 -0.35 -8.35
CA SER A 237 -1.56 -1.63 -7.75
C SER A 237 -1.20 -1.50 -6.27
N LEU A 238 0.01 -1.90 -5.87
CA LEU A 238 0.58 -1.59 -4.55
C LEU A 238 0.55 -0.07 -4.23
N GLY A 239 0.60 0.82 -5.22
CA GLY A 239 0.36 2.25 -5.00
C GLY A 239 -1.12 2.58 -4.75
N GLY A 240 -2.05 1.81 -5.32
CA GLY A 240 -3.46 1.84 -4.97
C GLY A 240 -3.70 1.36 -3.54
N MET A 241 -2.98 0.33 -3.09
CA MET A 241 -2.93 -0.08 -1.67
C MET A 241 -2.50 1.09 -0.80
N ALA A 242 -1.36 1.69 -1.10
CA ALA A 242 -0.84 2.82 -0.35
C ALA A 242 -1.85 3.97 -0.29
N THR A 243 -2.54 4.27 -1.40
CA THR A 243 -3.58 5.31 -1.43
C THR A 243 -4.74 4.98 -0.48
N MET A 244 -5.27 3.76 -0.53
CA MET A 244 -6.33 3.30 0.36
C MET A 244 -5.88 3.26 1.84
N PHE A 245 -4.64 2.87 2.10
CA PHE A 245 -4.13 2.64 3.45
C PHE A 245 -3.72 3.93 4.14
N TRP A 246 -3.12 4.85 3.40
CA TRP A 246 -2.53 6.07 3.94
C TRP A 246 -3.53 7.19 4.05
N MET A 247 -4.49 7.31 3.14
CA MET A 247 -5.49 8.39 3.25
C MET A 247 -6.18 8.41 4.62
N PRO A 248 -6.63 7.29 5.22
CA PRO A 248 -7.19 7.30 6.58
C PRO A 248 -6.27 7.88 7.67
N LEU A 249 -4.94 7.79 7.50
CA LEU A 249 -3.95 8.17 8.51
C LEU A 249 -3.20 9.47 8.18
N GLU A 250 -3.29 9.95 6.95
CA GLU A 250 -2.65 11.17 6.48
C GLU A 250 -3.73 12.20 6.05
N PRO A 251 -4.16 13.09 6.97
CA PRO A 251 -5.23 14.05 6.72
C PRO A 251 -4.82 15.17 5.76
N ARG A 252 -3.53 15.35 5.45
CA ARG A 252 -3.09 16.33 4.44
C ARG A 252 -3.52 15.92 3.04
N ILE A 253 -3.60 14.62 2.72
CA ILE A 253 -4.13 14.14 1.44
C ILE A 253 -5.64 14.41 1.39
N LYS A 254 -6.06 15.28 0.47
CA LYS A 254 -7.44 15.77 0.33
C LYS A 254 -8.26 15.04 -0.71
N ALA A 255 -7.64 14.41 -1.71
CA ALA A 255 -8.32 13.60 -2.73
C ALA A 255 -7.45 12.42 -3.16
N GLY A 256 -8.08 11.29 -3.50
CA GLY A 256 -7.40 10.04 -3.88
C GLY A 256 -7.89 9.46 -5.20
N VAL A 257 -6.98 8.87 -5.97
CA VAL A 257 -7.30 7.96 -7.09
C VAL A 257 -6.61 6.61 -6.83
N VAL A 258 -7.43 5.57 -6.73
CA VAL A 258 -7.02 4.19 -6.45
C VAL A 258 -7.20 3.37 -7.73
N SER A 259 -6.11 3.13 -8.44
CA SER A 259 -6.13 2.31 -9.66
C SER A 259 -5.70 0.89 -9.35
N ALA A 260 -6.45 -0.09 -9.86
CA ALA A 260 -6.06 -1.50 -9.84
C ALA A 260 -5.69 -2.03 -8.44
N TRP A 261 -6.53 -1.77 -7.43
CA TRP A 261 -6.35 -2.30 -6.07
C TRP A 261 -7.64 -2.60 -5.31
N PHE A 262 -8.60 -1.67 -5.38
CA PHE A 262 -9.87 -1.74 -4.66
C PHE A 262 -10.66 -3.00 -5.03
N ASN A 263 -11.16 -3.74 -4.05
CA ASN A 263 -11.73 -5.07 -4.26
C ASN A 263 -12.67 -5.50 -3.13
N GLU A 264 -13.48 -6.54 -3.36
CA GLU A 264 -14.05 -7.35 -2.27
C GLU A 264 -12.88 -8.01 -1.54
N ARG A 265 -12.47 -7.41 -0.42
CA ARG A 265 -11.17 -7.71 0.19
C ARG A 265 -11.13 -9.10 0.80
N ARG A 266 -12.23 -9.61 1.33
CA ARG A 266 -12.27 -10.91 2.00
C ARG A 266 -12.02 -12.01 0.97
N ASN A 267 -12.71 -11.96 -0.15
CA ASN A 267 -12.55 -12.87 -1.27
C ASN A 267 -11.14 -12.79 -1.86
N LYS A 268 -10.66 -11.58 -2.14
CA LYS A 268 -9.29 -11.36 -2.65
C LYS A 268 -8.22 -11.93 -1.74
N MET A 269 -8.42 -11.88 -0.42
CA MET A 269 -7.42 -12.35 0.53
C MET A 269 -7.46 -13.87 0.71
N VAL A 270 -8.64 -14.49 0.83
CA VAL A 270 -8.73 -15.88 1.34
C VAL A 270 -9.61 -16.85 0.53
N ILE A 271 -10.32 -16.39 -0.51
CA ILE A 271 -11.15 -17.27 -1.35
C ILE A 271 -10.46 -17.49 -2.71
N PRO A 272 -9.92 -18.69 -2.98
CA PRO A 272 -9.41 -19.05 -4.29
C PRO A 272 -10.53 -19.06 -5.34
N ASP A 273 -10.24 -18.53 -6.52
CA ASP A 273 -11.19 -18.44 -7.64
C ASP A 273 -10.39 -18.41 -8.95
N GLU A 274 -10.91 -19.01 -10.02
CA GLU A 274 -10.22 -19.03 -11.31
C GLU A 274 -10.25 -17.67 -12.03
N ARG A 275 -11.19 -16.80 -11.66
CA ARG A 275 -11.41 -15.49 -12.30
C ARG A 275 -10.45 -14.41 -11.82
N TYR A 276 -9.81 -14.61 -10.66
CA TYR A 276 -8.87 -13.65 -10.09
C TYR A 276 -7.79 -14.32 -9.23
N SER A 277 -6.66 -13.65 -9.05
CA SER A 277 -5.62 -14.10 -8.14
C SER A 277 -6.02 -13.88 -6.68
N SER A 278 -6.20 -14.94 -5.88
CA SER A 278 -6.37 -14.79 -4.42
C SER A 278 -5.02 -14.77 -3.72
N PHE A 279 -4.78 -13.84 -2.79
CA PHE A 279 -3.46 -13.69 -2.15
C PHE A 279 -3.04 -14.92 -1.34
N ILE A 280 -3.99 -15.68 -0.76
CA ILE A 280 -3.67 -16.94 -0.08
C ILE A 280 -3.04 -17.98 -1.00
N SER A 281 -3.22 -17.81 -2.31
CA SER A 281 -2.67 -18.68 -3.35
C SER A 281 -1.44 -18.08 -4.05
N THR A 282 -0.94 -16.91 -3.61
CA THR A 282 0.28 -16.29 -4.16
C THR A 282 1.44 -16.36 -3.16
N THR A 283 2.62 -15.95 -3.61
CA THR A 283 3.82 -15.83 -2.76
C THR A 283 3.91 -14.47 -2.06
N GLU A 284 2.86 -13.64 -2.11
CA GLU A 284 2.90 -12.25 -1.61
C GLU A 284 2.57 -12.16 -0.12
N GLU A 285 3.51 -12.55 0.73
CA GLU A 285 3.32 -12.51 2.18
C GLU A 285 3.15 -11.08 2.74
N TYR A 286 3.69 -10.07 2.04
CA TYR A 286 3.70 -8.68 2.52
C TYR A 286 2.29 -8.05 2.70
N VAL A 287 1.24 -8.68 2.16
CA VAL A 287 -0.15 -8.21 2.26
C VAL A 287 -0.90 -8.75 3.49
N PHE A 288 -0.38 -9.77 4.17
CA PHE A 288 -1.04 -10.39 5.33
C PHE A 288 -0.73 -9.61 6.61
N LEU A 289 -1.43 -8.49 6.81
CA LEU A 289 -1.32 -7.66 7.99
C LEU A 289 -2.21 -8.17 9.12
N SER A 290 -1.60 -8.36 10.30
CA SER A 290 -2.33 -8.76 11.50
C SER A 290 -3.40 -7.73 11.86
N GLY A 291 -4.62 -8.21 12.12
CA GLY A 291 -5.75 -7.35 12.51
C GLY A 291 -6.55 -6.74 11.35
N TRP A 292 -6.12 -6.86 10.09
CA TRP A 292 -6.79 -6.19 8.96
C TRP A 292 -8.27 -6.59 8.82
N LEU A 293 -8.57 -7.84 8.49
CA LEU A 293 -9.96 -8.29 8.27
C LEU A 293 -10.74 -8.62 9.56
N THR A 294 -10.26 -8.10 10.70
CA THR A 294 -11.05 -8.13 11.93
C THR A 294 -12.18 -7.10 11.89
N ALA A 295 -11.97 -5.96 11.23
CA ALA A 295 -12.95 -4.87 11.12
C ALA A 295 -12.85 -3.99 9.85
N PHE A 296 -11.91 -4.26 8.93
CA PHE A 296 -11.59 -3.35 7.83
C PHE A 296 -11.55 -4.03 6.44
N SER A 297 -12.69 -4.11 5.76
CA SER A 297 -12.77 -4.33 4.31
C SER A 297 -12.58 -3.00 3.59
N ASP A 298 -12.42 -3.03 2.26
CA ASP A 298 -12.21 -1.83 1.46
C ASP A 298 -13.36 -0.82 1.65
N CYS A 299 -14.62 -1.26 1.71
CA CYS A 299 -15.78 -0.40 2.04
C CYS A 299 -15.63 0.29 3.39
N ASP A 300 -15.20 -0.43 4.43
CA ASP A 300 -15.02 0.14 5.76
C ASP A 300 -13.90 1.19 5.78
N VAL A 301 -12.80 0.94 5.06
CA VAL A 301 -11.70 1.90 4.89
C VAL A 301 -12.19 3.15 4.16
N VAL A 302 -13.04 3.02 3.14
CA VAL A 302 -13.66 4.18 2.46
C VAL A 302 -14.45 5.05 3.42
N SER A 303 -15.12 4.49 4.44
CA SER A 303 -15.82 5.28 5.45
C SER A 303 -14.90 6.18 6.28
N MET A 304 -13.62 5.80 6.44
CA MET A 304 -12.58 6.63 7.05
C MET A 304 -11.99 7.63 6.04
N ILE A 305 -12.12 7.42 4.74
CA ILE A 305 -11.66 8.41 3.75
C ILE A 305 -12.69 9.54 3.63
N ALA A 306 -13.98 9.19 3.65
CA ALA A 306 -15.09 10.14 3.62
C ALA A 306 -14.92 11.25 4.70
N PRO A 307 -15.23 12.52 4.37
CA PRO A 307 -15.86 13.02 3.14
C PRO A 307 -14.87 13.41 2.02
N ARG A 308 -13.59 13.03 2.11
CA ARG A 308 -12.59 13.43 1.11
C ARG A 308 -12.83 12.70 -0.21
N PRO A 309 -12.74 13.37 -1.38
CA PRO A 309 -13.01 12.72 -2.65
C PRO A 309 -12.12 11.50 -2.93
N LEU A 310 -12.73 10.43 -3.46
CA LEU A 310 -12.06 9.19 -3.81
C LEU A 310 -12.56 8.65 -5.16
N MET A 311 -11.66 8.40 -6.09
CA MET A 311 -11.96 7.70 -7.34
C MET A 311 -11.35 6.30 -7.32
N ILE A 312 -12.13 5.32 -7.73
CA ILE A 312 -11.68 3.95 -7.98
C ILE A 312 -11.55 3.78 -9.50
N GLN A 313 -10.44 3.21 -9.96
CA GLN A 313 -10.24 2.82 -11.35
C GLN A 313 -9.96 1.31 -11.42
N HIS A 314 -10.67 0.61 -12.30
CA HIS A 314 -10.51 -0.82 -12.45
C HIS A 314 -10.75 -1.29 -13.89
N GLY A 315 -9.87 -2.17 -14.38
CA GLY A 315 -9.97 -2.77 -15.71
C GLY A 315 -10.74 -4.08 -15.65
N LYS A 316 -11.69 -4.30 -16.56
CA LYS A 316 -12.46 -5.55 -16.63
C LYS A 316 -11.61 -6.77 -16.99
N LYS A 317 -10.42 -6.57 -17.57
CA LYS A 317 -9.44 -7.63 -17.87
C LYS A 317 -8.34 -7.73 -16.82
N ASP A 318 -8.41 -6.95 -15.75
CA ASP A 318 -7.46 -7.04 -14.64
C ASP A 318 -7.81 -8.25 -13.76
N ASN A 319 -6.94 -9.26 -13.75
CA ASN A 319 -7.15 -10.48 -12.98
C ASN A 319 -6.75 -10.35 -11.50
N ILE A 320 -6.46 -9.14 -11.01
CA ILE A 320 -6.37 -8.96 -9.55
C ILE A 320 -7.73 -9.13 -8.87
N ALA A 321 -8.84 -8.96 -9.59
CA ALA A 321 -10.19 -9.02 -9.05
C ALA A 321 -11.18 -9.51 -10.10
N HIS A 322 -12.29 -10.10 -9.67
CA HIS A 322 -13.43 -10.25 -10.56
C HIS A 322 -14.18 -8.92 -10.60
N TRP A 323 -14.15 -8.19 -11.72
CA TRP A 323 -14.69 -6.84 -11.82
C TRP A 323 -16.14 -6.65 -11.33
N PRO A 324 -17.07 -7.63 -11.42
CA PRO A 324 -18.39 -7.49 -10.80
C PRO A 324 -18.32 -7.33 -9.27
N GLN A 325 -17.42 -8.04 -8.59
CA GLN A 325 -17.21 -7.90 -7.15
C GLN A 325 -16.64 -6.51 -6.80
N VAL A 326 -15.84 -5.92 -7.68
CA VAL A 326 -15.36 -4.53 -7.53
C VAL A 326 -16.51 -3.54 -7.61
N VAL A 327 -17.47 -3.76 -8.53
CA VAL A 327 -18.68 -2.93 -8.64
C VAL A 327 -19.56 -3.08 -7.40
N GLU A 328 -19.75 -4.29 -6.89
CA GLU A 328 -20.50 -4.56 -5.66
C GLU A 328 -19.88 -3.86 -4.45
N GLU A 329 -18.56 -4.00 -4.24
CA GLU A 329 -17.85 -3.33 -3.15
C GLU A 329 -17.90 -1.80 -3.31
N TYR A 330 -17.86 -1.29 -4.55
CA TYR A 330 -18.00 0.14 -4.81
C TYR A 330 -19.39 0.66 -4.43
N GLU A 331 -20.46 -0.03 -4.82
CA GLU A 331 -21.82 0.39 -4.48
C GLU A 331 -22.05 0.35 -2.96
N ARG A 332 -21.46 -0.63 -2.24
CA ARG A 332 -21.42 -0.61 -0.75
C ARG A 332 -20.70 0.62 -0.22
N SER A 333 -19.52 0.93 -0.76
CA SER A 333 -18.68 2.07 -0.33
C SER A 333 -19.34 3.41 -0.57
N LYS A 334 -20.04 3.55 -1.69
CA LYS A 334 -20.75 4.76 -2.12
C LYS A 334 -21.87 5.15 -1.16
N VAL A 335 -22.46 4.19 -0.43
CA VAL A 335 -23.46 4.46 0.62
C VAL A 335 -22.93 5.43 1.67
N HIS A 336 -21.63 5.36 2.01
CA HIS A 336 -21.03 6.28 2.99
C HIS A 336 -21.11 7.74 2.54
N TYR A 337 -20.90 8.01 1.24
CA TYR A 337 -21.02 9.34 0.67
C TYR A 337 -22.46 9.76 0.46
N GLN A 338 -23.35 8.83 0.08
CA GLN A 338 -24.78 9.10 -0.05
C GLN A 338 -25.41 9.54 1.26
N LYS A 339 -25.07 8.87 2.37
CA LYS A 339 -25.56 9.23 3.72
C LYS A 339 -25.09 10.63 4.16
N LEU A 340 -24.01 11.15 3.59
CA LEU A 340 -23.52 12.52 3.80
C LEU A 340 -24.06 13.54 2.78
N ASN A 341 -24.91 13.13 1.84
CA ASN A 341 -25.32 13.94 0.69
C ASN A 341 -24.15 14.42 -0.20
N MET A 342 -23.10 13.59 -0.32
CA MET A 342 -21.85 13.90 -1.06
C MET A 342 -21.53 12.85 -2.12
N ARG A 343 -22.56 12.26 -2.74
CA ARG A 343 -22.43 11.15 -3.72
C ARG A 343 -21.47 11.44 -4.87
N GLU A 344 -21.26 12.71 -5.21
CA GLU A 344 -20.38 13.14 -6.29
C GLU A 344 -18.89 13.10 -5.94
N ARG A 345 -18.56 12.96 -4.65
CA ARG A 345 -17.18 12.85 -4.16
C ARG A 345 -16.60 11.45 -4.27
N ILE A 346 -17.41 10.45 -4.61
CA ILE A 346 -16.92 9.10 -4.92
C ILE A 346 -17.26 8.74 -6.36
N ALA A 347 -16.30 8.14 -7.08
CA ALA A 347 -16.45 7.77 -8.48
C ALA A 347 -15.84 6.41 -8.77
N LEU A 348 -16.43 5.67 -9.71
CA LEU A 348 -15.86 4.46 -10.30
C LEU A 348 -15.63 4.69 -11.79
N THR A 349 -14.39 4.49 -12.22
CA THR A 349 -14.01 4.40 -13.64
C THR A 349 -13.73 2.94 -13.95
N LEU A 350 -14.73 2.25 -14.49
CA LEU A 350 -14.59 0.89 -15.01
C LEU A 350 -14.23 0.96 -16.50
N HIS A 351 -13.13 0.33 -16.91
CA HIS A 351 -12.65 0.34 -18.31
C HIS A 351 -12.42 -1.07 -18.86
N GLU A 352 -12.32 -1.20 -20.18
CA GLU A 352 -12.16 -2.50 -20.87
C GLU A 352 -10.71 -3.04 -20.85
N GLY A 353 -9.81 -2.33 -20.17
CA GLY A 353 -8.40 -2.63 -20.11
C GLY A 353 -8.00 -3.58 -18.98
N GLY A 354 -6.70 -3.71 -18.77
CA GLY A 354 -6.09 -4.60 -17.76
C GLY A 354 -5.65 -3.87 -16.50
N HIS A 355 -4.47 -4.23 -16.01
CA HIS A 355 -3.87 -3.69 -14.79
C HIS A 355 -3.20 -2.32 -15.03
N GLU A 356 -4.01 -1.27 -15.12
CA GLU A 356 -3.57 0.07 -15.54
C GLU A 356 -4.38 1.22 -14.92
N ALA A 357 -3.84 2.45 -15.03
CA ALA A 357 -4.51 3.69 -14.69
C ALA A 357 -5.25 4.30 -15.89
N VAL A 358 -6.33 5.05 -15.63
CA VAL A 358 -7.03 5.83 -16.65
C VAL A 358 -6.72 7.31 -16.46
N VAL A 359 -5.90 7.86 -17.36
CA VAL A 359 -5.28 9.18 -17.18
C VAL A 359 -6.29 10.33 -17.22
N GLY A 360 -7.13 10.39 -18.26
CA GLY A 360 -8.03 11.51 -18.49
C GLY A 360 -9.00 11.74 -17.31
N GLU A 361 -9.68 10.68 -16.90
CA GLU A 361 -10.65 10.67 -15.82
C GLU A 361 -10.01 11.00 -14.47
N GLY A 362 -8.83 10.43 -14.18
CA GLY A 362 -8.13 10.71 -12.94
C GLY A 362 -7.60 12.15 -12.87
N VAL A 363 -7.05 12.69 -13.96
CA VAL A 363 -6.64 14.10 -14.04
C VAL A 363 -7.85 15.02 -13.86
N ALA A 364 -8.96 14.74 -14.55
CA ALA A 364 -10.20 15.51 -14.42
C ALA A 364 -10.74 15.48 -12.97
N PHE A 365 -10.68 14.32 -12.31
CA PHE A 365 -11.05 14.16 -10.92
C PHE A 365 -10.18 15.00 -9.98
N MET A 366 -8.86 14.96 -10.15
CA MET A 366 -7.93 15.78 -9.36
C MET A 366 -8.19 17.27 -9.56
N LYS A 367 -8.37 17.74 -10.82
CA LYS A 367 -8.70 19.16 -11.10
C LYS A 367 -9.99 19.61 -10.44
N ARG A 368 -11.00 18.73 -10.40
CA ARG A 368 -12.30 19.04 -9.80
C ARG A 368 -12.21 19.25 -8.28
N TRP A 369 -11.37 18.47 -7.61
CA TRP A 369 -11.37 18.37 -6.15
C TRP A 369 -10.19 19.05 -5.47
N LEU A 370 -9.10 19.28 -6.20
CA LEU A 370 -7.92 20.00 -5.73
C LEU A 370 -7.84 21.39 -6.37
N ASN A 371 -8.94 22.12 -6.28
CA ASN A 371 -9.00 23.52 -6.70
C ASN A 371 -8.91 24.42 -5.45
N PRO A 372 -7.92 25.34 -5.36
CA PRO A 372 -7.74 26.22 -4.21
C PRO A 372 -8.98 27.02 -3.80
N THR A 373 -9.85 27.36 -4.75
CA THR A 373 -11.11 28.09 -4.47
C THR A 373 -12.17 27.21 -3.79
N ARG A 374 -12.06 25.89 -3.90
CA ARG A 374 -13.06 24.93 -3.41
C ARG A 374 -12.68 24.28 -2.07
N ILE A 375 -11.40 24.24 -1.71
CA ILE A 375 -10.93 23.64 -0.45
C ILE A 375 -11.14 24.58 0.75
N LYS A 376 -11.24 25.90 0.51
CA LYS A 376 -11.49 26.90 1.56
C LYS A 376 -12.95 26.97 2.04
N ASN A 377 -13.86 26.28 1.32
CA ASN A 377 -15.28 26.12 1.65
C ASN A 377 -15.55 24.65 2.00
#